data_AF-A0A9N9SZ20-F1
#
_entry.id   AF-A0A9N9SZ20-F1
#
_cell.length_a   1.000
_cell.length_b   1.000
_cell.length_c   1.000
_cell.angle_alpha   90.00
_cell.angle_beta   90.00
_cell.angle_gamma   90.00
#
_symmetry.space_group_name_H-M   'P 1'
#
loop_
_entity.id
_entity.type
_entity.pdbx_description
1 polymer ?
#
loop_
_entity_poly.entity_id
_entity_poly.type
_entity_poly.pdbx_seq_one_letter_code
_entity_poly.pdbx_strand_id
1 'polypeptide(L)'
;MDILNKNTSRSRCAAMNCKKSYSNCTYGFYHFPSDESRAERWALAAGRKDLIPSRETLHITHRLCGAHFEKRMFTINETRNRLLCQAVPT
;
A
#
# COMPACT_ATOMS: atom_id res chain seq x y z
N MET A 1 33.10 10.35 0.58
CA MET A 1 32.52 9.58 -0.54
C MET A 1 31.28 8.90 -0.03
N ASP A 2 30.16 9.31 -0.60
CA ASP A 2 28.79 9.21 -0.09
C ASP A 2 28.29 7.76 0.07
N ILE A 3 27.91 7.39 1.30
CA ILE A 3 27.12 6.18 1.54
C ILE A 3 25.65 6.56 1.36
N LEU A 4 25.10 6.15 0.22
CA LEU A 4 23.69 6.23 -0.13
C LEU A 4 22.81 5.60 0.97
N ASN A 5 22.26 6.43 1.86
CA ASN A 5 21.15 6.02 2.73
C ASN A 5 19.84 5.98 1.91
N LYS A 6 19.75 5.01 0.99
CA LYS A 6 18.52 4.65 0.26
C LYS A 6 17.57 3.92 1.23
N ASN A 7 16.74 4.65 1.99
CA ASN A 7 15.69 3.99 2.79
C ASN A 7 14.47 4.85 3.13
N THR A 8 13.79 5.46 2.13
CA THR A 8 12.63 6.34 2.42
C THR A 8 11.30 5.97 1.77
N SER A 9 11.14 4.76 1.19
CA SER A 9 9.86 4.30 0.61
C SER A 9 9.07 3.30 1.48
N ARG A 10 9.72 2.51 2.35
CA ARG A 10 9.03 1.47 3.15
C ARG A 10 8.16 2.03 4.28
N SER A 11 8.38 3.27 4.68
CA SER A 11 7.74 3.88 5.85
C SER A 11 6.55 4.79 5.53
N ARG A 12 6.24 5.01 4.25
CA ARG A 12 5.20 5.94 3.79
C ARG A 12 4.15 5.26 2.92
N CYS A 13 2.95 5.80 2.93
CA CYS A 13 1.88 5.40 2.04
C CYS A 13 2.28 5.71 0.59
N ALA A 14 2.05 4.74 -0.31
CA ALA A 14 2.36 4.90 -1.73
C ALA A 14 1.31 5.71 -2.49
N ALA A 15 0.10 5.90 -1.94
CA ALA A 15 -0.96 6.64 -2.61
C ALA A 15 -0.55 8.08 -2.94
N MET A 16 -0.94 8.53 -4.13
CA MET A 16 -0.70 9.88 -4.59
C MET A 16 -1.23 10.88 -3.56
N ASN A 17 -0.41 11.88 -3.21
CA ASN A 17 -0.72 12.92 -2.22
C ASN A 17 -0.98 12.44 -0.78
N CYS A 18 -0.80 11.15 -0.46
CA CYS A 18 -0.93 10.66 0.90
C CYS A 18 0.37 10.88 1.70
N LYS A 19 0.29 11.69 2.75
CA LYS A 19 1.43 12.04 3.62
C LYS A 19 1.56 11.12 4.85
N LYS A 20 0.78 10.04 4.92
CA LYS A 20 0.77 9.10 6.05
C LYS A 20 2.01 8.20 6.03
N SER A 21 2.59 8.00 7.20
CA SER A 21 3.72 7.13 7.50
C SER A 21 3.45 6.34 8.78
N TYR A 22 4.28 5.34 9.09
CA TYR A 22 4.15 4.59 10.35
C TYR A 22 4.24 5.49 11.60
N SER A 23 4.94 6.61 11.51
CA SER A 23 5.10 7.55 12.62
C SER A 23 3.89 8.45 12.87
N ASN A 24 2.96 8.61 11.92
CA ASN A 24 1.85 9.56 12.02
C ASN A 24 0.48 8.97 11.64
N CYS A 25 0.38 7.65 11.50
CA CYS A 25 -0.81 6.97 11.03
C CYS A 25 -1.26 5.90 12.03
N THR A 26 -2.54 5.96 12.40
CA THR A 26 -3.18 4.96 13.27
C THR A 26 -3.64 3.72 12.50
N TYR A 27 -3.74 3.81 11.16
CA TYR A 27 -4.06 2.67 10.32
C TYR A 27 -2.84 1.79 10.08
N GLY A 28 -3.07 0.48 9.93
CA GLY A 28 -2.06 -0.45 9.44
C GLY A 28 -1.59 -0.11 8.02
N PHE A 29 -0.44 -0.65 7.63
CA PHE A 29 0.13 -0.50 6.29
C PHE A 29 0.16 -1.85 5.59
N TYR A 30 -0.47 -1.91 4.43
CA TYR A 30 -0.72 -3.14 3.69
C TYR A 30 0.07 -3.11 2.39
N HIS A 31 0.84 -4.17 2.16
CA HIS A 31 1.55 -4.37 0.90
C HIS A 31 0.57 -4.53 -0.25
N PHE A 32 1.05 -4.17 -1.44
CA PHE A 32 0.34 -4.51 -2.67
C PHE A 32 0.21 -6.05 -2.80
N PRO A 33 -0.82 -6.54 -3.49
CA PRO A 33 -0.94 -7.96 -3.82
C PRO A 33 0.24 -8.45 -4.66
N SER A 34 0.64 -9.72 -4.49
CA SER A 34 1.65 -10.36 -5.35
C SER A 34 1.15 -10.67 -6.75
N ASP A 35 -0.17 -10.78 -6.91
CA ASP A 35 -0.81 -10.88 -8.23
C ASP A 35 -0.71 -9.55 -8.98
N GLU A 36 -0.05 -9.55 -10.13
CA GLU A 36 0.25 -8.35 -10.91
C GLU A 36 -1.01 -7.60 -11.34
N SER A 37 -2.06 -8.32 -11.74
CA SER A 37 -3.33 -7.73 -12.18
C SER A 37 -4.05 -7.02 -11.02
N ARG A 38 -3.93 -7.53 -9.79
CA ARG A 38 -4.42 -6.87 -8.59
C ARG A 38 -3.51 -5.72 -8.14
N ALA A 39 -2.19 -5.87 -8.26
CA ALA A 39 -1.23 -4.82 -7.95
C ALA A 39 -1.44 -3.59 -8.86
N GLU A 40 -1.69 -3.82 -10.15
CA GLU A 40 -2.02 -2.77 -11.11
C GLU A 40 -3.33 -2.06 -10.75
N ARG A 41 -4.39 -2.81 -10.40
CA ARG A 41 -5.65 -2.22 -9.91
C ARG A 41 -5.45 -1.34 -8.68
N TRP A 42 -4.62 -1.79 -7.73
CA TRP A 42 -4.25 -0.98 -6.57
C TRP A 42 -3.46 0.27 -6.96
N ALA A 43 -2.52 0.17 -7.90
CA ALA A 43 -1.72 1.30 -8.36
C ALA A 43 -2.60 2.37 -9.03
N LEU A 44 -3.55 1.93 -9.87
CA LEU A 44 -4.55 2.80 -10.50
C LEU A 44 -5.43 3.50 -9.46
N ALA A 45 -5.99 2.75 -8.51
CA ALA A 45 -6.82 3.30 -7.43
C ALA A 45 -6.05 4.27 -6.54
N ALA A 46 -4.77 4.00 -6.29
CA ALA A 46 -3.86 4.85 -5.54
C ALA A 46 -3.38 6.10 -6.33
N GLY A 47 -3.81 6.27 -7.58
CA GLY A 47 -3.40 7.37 -8.45
C GLY A 47 -1.94 7.29 -8.92
N ARG A 48 -1.32 6.11 -8.86
CA ARG A 48 0.10 5.85 -9.14
C ARG A 48 0.31 5.07 -10.43
N LYS A 49 -0.10 5.64 -11.57
CA LYS A 49 0.12 5.06 -12.90
C LYS A 49 1.60 4.83 -13.21
N ASP A 50 2.47 5.63 -12.60
CA ASP A 50 3.93 5.51 -12.66
C ASP A 50 4.46 4.19 -12.08
N LEU A 51 3.69 3.50 -11.24
CA LEU A 51 4.06 2.21 -10.64
C LEU A 51 3.68 1.00 -11.50
N ILE A 52 2.82 1.15 -12.50
CA ILE A 52 2.35 0.03 -13.36
C ILE A 52 3.51 -0.71 -14.03
N PRO A 53 4.56 -0.06 -14.57
CA PRO A 53 5.69 -0.75 -15.17
C PRO A 53 6.51 -1.63 -14.20
N SER A 54 6.31 -1.50 -12.89
CA SER A 54 7.03 -2.27 -11.84
C SER A 54 6.09 -3.11 -10.96
N ARG A 55 4.88 -3.42 -11.46
CA ARG A 55 3.79 -4.11 -10.76
C ARG A 55 4.21 -5.43 -10.10
N GLU A 56 5.15 -6.15 -10.69
CA GLU A 56 5.71 -7.40 -10.20
C GLU A 56 6.46 -7.26 -8.87
N THR A 57 6.98 -6.07 -8.55
CA THR A 57 7.75 -5.82 -7.32
C THR A 57 7.00 -5.00 -6.27
N LEU A 58 5.77 -4.53 -6.55
CA LEU A 58 5.04 -3.64 -5.65
C LEU A 58 4.71 -4.28 -4.30
N HIS A 59 4.49 -5.60 -4.28
CA HIS A 59 4.21 -6.36 -3.07
C HIS A 59 5.36 -6.38 -2.05
N ILE A 60 6.57 -5.98 -2.46
CA ILE A 60 7.76 -5.88 -1.61
C ILE A 60 8.06 -4.42 -1.28
N THR A 61 7.88 -3.54 -2.27
CA THR A 61 8.45 -2.19 -2.26
C THR A 61 7.48 -1.12 -1.78
N HIS A 62 6.16 -1.34 -1.89
CA HIS A 62 5.15 -0.31 -1.66
C HIS A 62 4.03 -0.81 -0.74
N ARG A 63 3.47 0.13 0.04
CA ARG A 63 2.33 -0.14 0.94
C ARG A 63 1.32 0.99 0.86
N LEU A 64 0.06 0.66 1.12
CA LEU A 64 -1.00 1.64 1.35
C LEU A 64 -1.41 1.60 2.82
N CYS A 65 -1.65 2.77 3.41
CA CYS A 65 -2.24 2.82 4.73
C CYS A 65 -3.72 2.40 4.67
N GLY A 66 -4.23 1.85 5.78
CA GLY A 66 -5.61 1.35 5.89
C GLY A 66 -6.69 2.40 5.67
N ALA A 67 -6.35 3.69 5.66
CA ALA A 67 -7.29 4.77 5.36
C ALA A 67 -7.87 4.68 3.93
N HIS A 68 -7.18 3.98 3.03
CA HIS A 68 -7.61 3.80 1.64
C HIS A 68 -8.48 2.56 1.44
N PHE A 69 -8.91 1.87 2.50
CA PHE A 69 -9.78 0.70 2.37
C PHE A 69 -11.03 0.93 3.19
N GLU A 70 -12.17 0.55 2.64
CA GLU A 70 -13.42 0.59 3.38
C GLU A 70 -13.40 -0.41 4.53
N LYS A 71 -14.08 -0.10 5.63
CA LYS A 71 -14.16 -0.99 6.81
C LYS A 71 -14.63 -2.42 6.47
N ARG A 72 -15.49 -2.57 5.46
CA ARG A 72 -16.00 -3.87 4.97
C ARG A 72 -14.94 -4.72 4.26
N MET A 73 -13.81 -4.12 3.86
CA MET A 73 -12.71 -4.81 3.17
C MET A 73 -11.72 -5.46 4.14
N PHE A 74 -11.92 -5.28 5.45
CA PHE A 74 -11.12 -5.94 6.47
C PHE A 74 -11.82 -7.19 6.99
N THR A 75 -11.04 -8.21 7.35
CA THR A 75 -11.54 -9.39 8.04
C THR A 75 -12.21 -9.00 9.36
N ILE A 76 -13.37 -9.60 9.68
CA ILE A 76 -14.23 -9.26 10.83
C ILE A 76 -13.59 -9.57 12.19
N ASN A 77 -12.47 -10.30 12.20
CA ASN A 77 -11.73 -10.71 13.38
C ASN A 77 -11.38 -9.51 14.28
N GLU A 78 -11.24 -9.75 15.60
CA GLU A 78 -11.08 -8.73 16.65
C GLU A 78 -10.03 -7.65 16.34
N THR A 79 -9.00 -8.00 15.58
CA THR A 79 -7.90 -7.08 15.27
C THR A 79 -8.11 -6.24 14.01
N ARG A 80 -9.03 -6.60 13.09
CA ARG A 80 -9.21 -5.97 11.75
C ARG A 80 -7.91 -5.67 10.99
N ASN A 81 -6.85 -6.43 11.28
CA ASN A 81 -5.50 -6.13 10.81
C ASN A 81 -5.16 -6.81 9.48
N ARG A 82 -6.14 -7.43 8.81
CA ARG A 82 -5.96 -8.11 7.52
C ARG A 82 -7.03 -7.65 6.53
N LEU A 83 -6.62 -7.46 5.28
CA LEU A 83 -7.51 -7.20 4.17
C LEU A 83 -8.08 -8.51 3.62
N LEU A 84 -9.32 -8.46 3.14
CA LEU A 84 -9.92 -9.52 2.35
C LEU A 84 -9.17 -9.71 1.02
N CYS A 85 -9.23 -10.92 0.47
CA CYS A 85 -8.59 -11.22 -0.82
C CYS A 85 -9.12 -10.33 -1.95
N GLN A 86 -10.37 -9.90 -1.89
CA GLN A 86 -11.00 -9.00 -2.86
C GLN A 86 -10.89 -7.51 -2.52
N ALA A 87 -10.12 -7.13 -1.50
CA ALA A 87 -9.96 -5.72 -1.13
C ALA A 87 -9.30 -4.91 -2.24
N VAL A 88 -9.84 -3.72 -2.50
CA VAL A 88 -9.34 -2.75 -3.48
C VAL A 88 -9.35 -1.37 -2.81
N PRO A 89 -8.28 -0.57 -2.93
CA PRO A 89 -8.26 0.78 -2.39
C PRO A 89 -9.35 1.68 -3.01
N THR A 90 -9.83 2.66 -2.24
CA THR A 90 -10.79 3.70 -2.66
C THR A 90 -10.16 5.07 -2.69
#